data_AF-A0A6C0KDA5-F1
#
_entry.id   AF-A0A6C0KDA5-F1
#
_cell.length_a   1.000
_cell.length_b   1.000
_cell.length_c   1.000
_cell.angle_alpha   90.00
_cell.angle_beta   90.00
_cell.angle_gamma   90.00
#
_symmetry.space_group_name_H-M   'P 1'
#
loop_
_entity.id
_entity.type
_entity.pdbx_description
1 polymer ?
#
loop_
_entity_poly.entity_id
_entity_poly.type
_entity_poly.pdbx_seq_one_letter_code
_entity_poly.pdbx_strand_id
1 'polypeptide(L)'
;MKFIILLFSILCIVSGYSTNKPRVWERIPQYFVSNRVVGFLNENRITNCFEYVETETNLLLKCWRDNKLTDVSIEINPSKKEQQLTFMGLSVSI
;
A
#
# COMPACT_ATOMS: atom_id res chain seq x y z
N MET A 1 4.29 44.08 11.49
CA MET A 1 4.40 42.86 12.34
C MET A 1 3.17 41.95 12.26
N LYS A 2 1.93 42.47 12.33
CA LYS A 2 0.69 41.67 12.18
C LYS A 2 0.60 40.87 10.87
N PHE A 3 1.01 41.45 9.74
CA PHE A 3 1.02 40.76 8.44
C PHE A 3 2.02 39.60 8.34
N ILE A 4 3.17 39.70 9.02
CA ILE A 4 4.19 38.64 9.01
C ILE A 4 3.71 37.42 9.80
N ILE A 5 3.02 37.66 10.92
CA ILE A 5 2.42 36.60 11.74
C ILE A 5 1.31 35.87 10.95
N LEU A 6 0.50 36.61 10.19
CA LEU A 6 -0.54 36.03 9.32
C LEU A 6 0.06 35.20 8.17
N LEU A 7 1.20 35.61 7.62
CA LEU A 7 1.87 34.87 6.54
C LEU A 7 2.48 33.57 7.06
N PHE A 8 3.01 33.59 8.29
CA PHE A 8 3.61 32.42 8.93
C PHE A 8 2.56 31.38 9.34
N SER A 9 1.37 31.81 9.78
CA SER A 9 0.28 30.89 10.11
C SER A 9 -0.29 30.15 8.89
N ILE A 10 -0.34 30.81 7.72
CA ILE A 10 -0.77 30.17 6.46
C ILE A 10 0.26 29.11 6.00
N LEU A 11 1.56 29.37 6.16
CA LEU A 11 2.61 28.42 5.77
C LEU A 11 2.56 27.10 6.57
N CYS A 12 2.24 27.16 7.87
CA CYS A 12 2.16 25.97 8.73
C CYS A 12 0.98 25.05 8.41
N ILE A 13 -0.11 25.57 7.81
CA ILE A 13 -1.29 24.76 7.46
C ILE A 13 -1.03 23.93 6.19
N VAL A 14 -0.16 24.40 5.29
CA VAL A 14 0.13 23.75 4.00
C VAL A 14 1.16 22.61 4.16
N SER A 15 2.03 22.65 5.17
CA SER A 15 3.09 21.65 5.38
C SER A 15 2.63 20.35 6.06
N GLY A 16 1.39 20.29 6.55
CA GLY A 16 0.88 19.15 7.34
C GLY A 16 0.29 17.97 6.55
N TYR A 17 0.22 18.03 5.21
CA TYR A 17 -0.40 16.97 4.40
C TYR A 17 0.57 15.80 4.16
N SER A 18 0.83 15.02 5.21
CA SER A 18 1.43 13.69 5.05
C SER A 18 0.36 12.74 4.50
N THR A 19 0.55 12.24 3.28
CA THR A 19 -0.38 11.33 2.56
C THR A 19 -0.33 9.88 3.07
N ASN A 20 0.22 9.66 4.27
CA ASN A 20 0.31 8.36 4.90
C ASN A 20 -1.06 7.95 5.45
N LYS A 21 -1.95 7.51 4.55
CA LYS A 21 -3.19 6.85 4.93
C LYS A 21 -2.83 5.58 5.72
N PRO A 22 -3.32 5.40 6.96
CA PRO A 22 -3.10 4.17 7.70
C PRO A 22 -3.65 3.01 6.87
N ARG A 23 -2.85 1.95 6.71
CA ARG A 23 -3.23 0.73 6.01
C ARG A 23 -3.44 -0.37 7.05
N VAL A 24 -4.64 -0.95 7.06
CA VAL A 24 -4.89 -2.16 7.84
C VAL A 24 -4.44 -3.35 7.00
N TRP A 25 -3.55 -4.15 7.56
CA TRP A 25 -3.06 -5.38 6.92
C TRP A 25 -3.74 -6.57 7.58
N GLU A 26 -4.45 -7.36 6.77
CA GLU A 26 -5.05 -8.61 7.22
C GLU A 26 -4.19 -9.79 6.77
N ARG A 27 -3.92 -10.71 7.69
CA ARG A 27 -3.19 -11.94 7.38
C ARG A 27 -4.09 -12.84 6.54
N ILE A 28 -3.62 -13.21 5.34
CA ILE A 28 -4.23 -14.30 4.58
C ILE A 28 -3.88 -15.61 5.28
N PRO A 29 -4.86 -16.50 5.56
CA PRO A 29 -4.58 -17.79 6.20
C PRO A 29 -3.58 -18.62 5.40
N GLN A 30 -2.77 -19.40 6.13
CA GLN A 30 -1.83 -20.35 5.54
C GLN A 30 -2.60 -21.24 4.56
N TYR A 31 -2.11 -21.36 3.31
CA TYR A 31 -2.74 -22.11 2.20
C TYR A 31 -3.90 -21.43 1.44
N PHE A 32 -4.34 -20.23 1.82
CA PHE A 32 -5.41 -19.50 1.11
C PHE A 32 -4.91 -18.40 0.16
N VAL A 33 -3.60 -18.22 0.04
CA VAL A 33 -2.98 -17.15 -0.77
C VAL A 33 -3.41 -17.25 -2.24
N SER A 34 -3.32 -18.44 -2.83
CA SER A 34 -3.72 -18.65 -4.24
C SER A 34 -5.18 -18.24 -4.46
N ASN A 35 -6.10 -18.74 -3.62
CA ASN A 35 -7.52 -18.40 -3.71
C ASN A 35 -7.77 -16.90 -3.56
N ARG A 36 -7.07 -16.23 -2.63
CA ARG A 36 -7.22 -14.79 -2.41
C ARG A 36 -6.74 -13.98 -3.61
N VAL A 37 -5.60 -14.35 -4.20
CA VAL A 37 -5.05 -13.68 -5.39
C VAL A 37 -5.96 -13.91 -6.59
N VAL A 38 -6.38 -15.15 -6.87
CA VAL A 38 -7.29 -15.47 -7.97
C VAL A 38 -8.63 -14.74 -7.82
N GLY A 39 -9.18 -14.71 -6.60
CA GLY A 39 -10.40 -13.94 -6.30
C GLY A 39 -10.23 -12.45 -6.63
N PHE A 40 -9.14 -11.84 -6.17
CA PHE A 40 -8.84 -10.44 -6.46
C PHE A 40 -8.73 -10.16 -7.97
N LEU A 41 -8.04 -11.02 -8.72
CA LEU A 41 -7.89 -10.86 -10.18
C LEU A 41 -9.26 -10.92 -10.87
N ASN A 42 -10.09 -11.91 -10.51
CA ASN A 42 -11.43 -12.09 -11.08
C ASN A 42 -12.38 -10.93 -10.73
N GLU A 43 -12.42 -10.49 -9.47
CA GLU A 43 -13.22 -9.36 -9.00
C GLU A 43 -12.86 -8.06 -9.76
N ASN A 44 -11.59 -7.91 -10.14
CA ASN A 44 -11.09 -6.76 -10.89
C ASN A 44 -11.06 -6.98 -12.40
N ARG A 45 -11.63 -8.09 -12.90
CA ARG A 45 -11.69 -8.47 -14.33
C ARG A 45 -10.31 -8.44 -15.00
N ILE A 46 -9.27 -8.81 -14.25
CA ILE A 46 -7.89 -8.92 -14.72
C ILE A 46 -7.74 -10.31 -15.35
N THR A 47 -7.56 -10.35 -16.66
CA THR A 47 -7.52 -11.59 -17.45
C THR A 47 -6.45 -11.53 -18.54
N ASN A 48 -6.12 -12.68 -19.15
CA ASN A 48 -5.27 -12.77 -20.35
C ASN A 48 -3.93 -12.02 -20.23
N CYS A 49 -3.19 -12.27 -19.16
CA CYS A 49 -1.94 -11.55 -18.91
C CYS A 49 -0.76 -12.08 -19.74
N PHE A 50 0.11 -11.18 -20.17
CA PHE A 50 1.48 -11.46 -20.57
C PHE A 50 2.40 -11.27 -19.37
N GLU A 51 3.45 -12.09 -19.26
CA GLU A 51 4.43 -11.99 -18.18
C GLU A 51 5.85 -11.71 -18.69
N TYR A 52 6.62 -11.02 -17.86
CA TYR A 52 8.06 -10.83 -18.03
C TYR A 52 8.73 -10.81 -16.65
N VAL A 53 9.62 -11.77 -16.42
CA VAL A 53 10.44 -11.84 -15.21
C VAL A 53 11.65 -10.94 -15.43
N GLU A 54 11.64 -9.75 -14.81
CA GLU A 54 12.75 -8.80 -14.92
C GLU A 54 13.90 -9.17 -13.99
N THR A 55 13.57 -9.60 -12.76
CA THR A 55 14.53 -10.07 -11.75
C THR A 55 13.90 -11.19 -10.90
N GLU A 56 14.68 -11.81 -10.00
CA GLU A 56 14.16 -12.80 -9.04
C GLU A 56 13.06 -12.25 -8.11
N THR A 57 12.96 -10.92 -7.96
CA THR A 57 11.99 -10.25 -7.08
C THR A 57 10.94 -9.45 -7.83
N ASN A 58 11.06 -9.30 -9.15
CA ASN A 58 10.21 -8.44 -9.96
C ASN A 58 9.55 -9.21 -11.11
N LEU A 59 8.22 -9.33 -11.02
CA LEU A 59 7.38 -9.87 -12.08
C LEU A 59 6.55 -8.74 -12.69
N LEU A 60 6.78 -8.48 -13.97
CA LEU A 60 6.00 -7.52 -14.75
C LEU A 60 4.89 -8.24 -15.49
N LEU A 61 3.68 -7.72 -15.41
CA LEU A 61 2.50 -8.26 -16.08
C LEU A 61 1.83 -7.19 -16.93
N LYS A 62 1.39 -7.59 -18.12
CA LYS A 62 0.47 -6.78 -18.95
C LYS A 62 -0.83 -7.54 -19.11
N CYS A 63 -1.87 -7.07 -18.44
CA CYS A 63 -3.14 -7.78 -18.35
C CYS A 63 -4.27 -7.03 -19.04
N TRP A 64 -5.29 -7.76 -19.48
CA TRP A 64 -6.56 -7.16 -19.87
C TRP A 64 -7.38 -6.86 -18.62
N ARG A 65 -7.82 -5.61 -18.50
CA ARG A 65 -8.78 -5.15 -17.51
C ARG A 65 -9.88 -4.40 -18.23
N ASP A 66 -11.13 -4.86 -18.10
CA ASP A 66 -12.28 -4.27 -18.80
C ASP A 66 -12.00 -4.07 -20.32
N ASN A 67 -11.43 -5.08 -20.97
CA ASN A 67 -11.03 -5.08 -22.38
C ASN A 67 -9.97 -4.03 -22.77
N LYS A 68 -9.18 -3.53 -21.81
CA LYS A 68 -8.04 -2.66 -22.05
C LYS A 68 -6.75 -3.26 -21.49
N LEU A 69 -5.68 -3.20 -22.26
CA LEU A 69 -4.35 -3.61 -21.80
C LEU A 69 -3.83 -2.63 -20.73
N THR A 70 -3.46 -3.15 -19.57
CA THR A 70 -3.02 -2.39 -18.39
C THR A 70 -1.78 -3.06 -17.78
N ASP A 71 -0.80 -2.25 -17.38
CA ASP A 71 0.38 -2.74 -16.66
C ASP A 71 0.04 -3.06 -15.20
N VAL A 72 0.47 -4.22 -14.74
CA VAL A 72 0.36 -4.71 -13.35
C VAL A 72 1.74 -5.17 -12.92
N SER A 73 2.23 -4.69 -11.77
CA SER A 73 3.53 -5.11 -11.23
C SER A 73 3.36 -5.84 -9.90
N ILE A 74 4.12 -6.92 -9.73
CA ILE A 74 4.26 -7.62 -8.45
C ILE A 74 5.74 -7.52 -8.05
N GLU A 75 5.99 -6.77 -6.97
CA GLU A 75 7.32 -6.58 -6.39
C GLU A 75 7.40 -7.34 -5.06
N ILE A 76 8.35 -8.27 -4.96
CA ILE A 76 8.70 -8.93 -3.70
C ILE A 76 9.70 -8.02 -2.98
N ASN A 77 9.23 -7.21 -2.04
CA ASN A 77 10.09 -6.33 -1.27
C ASN A 77 10.65 -7.06 -0.03
N PRO A 78 11.96 -7.37 0.03
CA PRO A 78 12.56 -8.11 1.15
C PRO A 78 12.70 -7.29 2.44
N SER A 79 12.39 -5.98 2.42
CA SER A 79 12.90 -5.03 3.43
C SER A 79 11.88 -4.40 4.37
N LYS A 80 10.61 -4.81 4.41
CA LYS A 80 9.71 -4.36 5.49
C LYS A 80 9.86 -5.24 6.72
N LYS A 81 10.93 -5.00 7.50
CA LYS A 81 10.96 -5.33 8.93
C LYS A 81 9.66 -4.80 9.54
N GLU A 82 8.89 -5.70 10.15
CA GLU A 82 7.74 -5.34 10.97
C GLU A 82 8.16 -4.22 11.93
N GLN A 83 7.54 -3.04 11.80
CA GLN A 83 7.53 -2.09 12.91
C GLN A 83 6.75 -2.80 14.02
N GLN A 84 7.46 -3.46 14.93
CA GLN A 84 6.89 -3.95 16.18
C GLN A 84 6.17 -2.77 16.82
N LEU A 85 4.85 -2.83 16.85
CA LEU A 85 4.02 -1.93 17.62
C LEU A 85 4.42 -2.12 19.09
N THR A 86 5.31 -1.27 19.59
CA THR A 86 5.56 -1.18 21.02
C THR A 86 4.28 -0.67 21.67
N PHE A 87 3.47 -1.59 22.17
CA PHE A 87 2.30 -1.27 22.97
C PHE A 87 2.80 -0.61 24.25
N MET A 88 2.82 0.73 24.28
CA MET A 88 2.97 1.47 25.54
C MET A 88 1.68 1.26 26.33
N GLY A 89 1.67 0.21 27.16
CA GLY A 89 0.59 -0.01 28.10
C GLY A 89 0.49 1.16 29.06
N LEU A 90 -0.56 1.96 28.94
CA LEU A 90 -0.96 2.91 29.98
C LEU A 90 -1.46 2.10 31.17
N SER A 91 -0.61 1.92 32.18
CA SER A 91 -1.04 1.45 33.50
C SER A 91 -1.83 2.57 34.17
N VAL A 92 -3.15 2.43 34.26
CA VAL A 92 -3.97 3.22 35.18
C VAL A 92 -3.96 2.47 36.50
N SER A 93 -3.20 2.97 37.47
CA SER A 93 -3.27 2.50 38.85
C SER A 93 -4.56 3.05 39.47
N ILE A 94 -5.37 2.14 40.01
CA ILE A 94 -6.56 2.42 40.85
C ILE A 94 -6.09 2.87 42.24
#